data_AF-A0A8S1MQB1-F1
#
_entry.id   AF-A0A8S1MQB1-F1
#
_cell.length_a   1.000
_cell.length_b   1.000
_cell.length_c   1.000
_cell.angle_alpha   90.00
_cell.angle_beta   90.00
_cell.angle_gamma   90.00
#
_symmetry.space_group_name_H-M   'P 1'
#
loop_
_entity.id
_entity.type
_entity.pdbx_description
1 polymer ?
#
loop_
_entity_poly.entity_id
_entity_poly.type
_entity_poly.pdbx_seq_one_letter_code
_entity_poly.pdbx_strand_id
1 'polypeptide(L)'
;MQQQSCPKIIEISMSTEILGRYASYKIQFNQNIICRRFNDFVHFYDVLLANYPGIFIPRLPEKQAMGNLEEGFLRIRRRMLQQFLNSLFKRQIIWNSPETKQFLNEQNQTWIPLNNENISLEEKYKTNLPDCSNLEITLDMKCQFNDFQSFLVKVKPMIDNFKKMCNNYVTAKTNFNTEKLIFVNYVLPEFEKNLLFKSDKKFFQKTKPLDLMKNQKYDQVRKSQSDQILIDLYILESDIESHAIQFDQIRKWEDKIIRYEDKIRQSQLDLQQTLNNQRNAVSKLFFGSKDKEILRLQNQIDHVIC
;
A
#
# COMPACT_ATOMS: atom_id res chain seq x y z
N MET A 1 19.75 -13.80 -16.20
CA MET A 1 18.96 -13.52 -14.98
C MET A 1 17.74 -14.43 -14.99
N GLN A 2 17.64 -15.39 -14.07
CA GLN A 2 16.45 -16.24 -13.97
C GLN A 2 15.25 -15.36 -13.62
N GLN A 3 14.16 -15.45 -14.39
CA GLN A 3 12.90 -14.79 -14.05
C GLN A 3 12.39 -15.40 -12.74
N GLN A 4 12.64 -14.74 -11.61
CA GLN A 4 12.06 -15.12 -10.34
C GLN A 4 10.56 -14.86 -10.41
N SER A 5 9.76 -15.91 -10.18
CA SER A 5 8.30 -15.80 -10.25
C SER A 5 7.78 -14.96 -9.10
N CYS A 6 6.94 -13.96 -9.39
CA CYS A 6 6.26 -13.18 -8.36
C CYS A 6 5.41 -14.11 -7.46
N PRO A 7 5.50 -13.99 -6.12
CA PRO A 7 4.68 -14.78 -5.18
C PRO A 7 3.18 -14.68 -5.47
N LYS A 8 2.47 -15.81 -5.36
CA LYS A 8 1.03 -15.90 -5.65
C LYS A 8 0.24 -16.45 -4.45
N ILE A 9 -0.79 -15.73 -4.04
CA ILE A 9 -1.74 -16.17 -3.02
C ILE A 9 -2.74 -17.14 -3.65
N ILE A 10 -2.52 -18.43 -3.45
CA ILE A 10 -3.29 -19.49 -4.11
C ILE A 10 -4.58 -19.82 -3.35
N GLU A 11 -4.58 -19.69 -2.02
CA GLU A 11 -5.68 -20.16 -1.17
C GLU A 11 -5.77 -19.32 0.12
N ILE A 12 -6.95 -19.34 0.75
CA ILE A 12 -7.18 -18.87 2.11
C ILE A 12 -7.56 -20.08 2.95
N SER A 13 -6.77 -20.39 3.97
CA SER A 13 -7.08 -21.46 4.93
C SER A 13 -7.56 -20.87 6.24
N MET A 14 -8.59 -21.49 6.82
CA MET A 14 -9.09 -21.15 8.14
C MET A 14 -8.37 -21.98 9.19
N SER A 15 -7.72 -21.31 10.14
CA SER A 15 -7.02 -21.92 11.25
C SER A 15 -7.70 -21.54 12.57
N THR A 16 -7.55 -22.41 13.58
CA THR A 16 -8.08 -22.16 14.92
C THR A 16 -6.94 -22.28 15.92
N GLU A 17 -6.74 -21.22 16.72
CA GLU A 17 -5.81 -21.18 17.85
C GLU A 17 -6.57 -20.88 19.14
N ILE A 18 -5.86 -20.85 20.27
CA ILE A 18 -6.42 -20.58 21.61
C ILE A 18 -7.20 -19.26 21.64
N LEU A 19 -6.74 -18.25 20.90
CA LEU A 19 -7.35 -16.91 20.83
C LEU A 19 -8.50 -16.81 19.82
N GLY A 20 -8.82 -17.88 19.10
CA GLY A 20 -9.94 -17.97 18.16
C GLY A 20 -9.55 -18.34 16.74
N ARG A 21 -10.52 -18.21 15.83
CA ARG A 21 -10.36 -18.51 14.40
C ARG A 21 -9.73 -17.34 13.66
N TYR A 22 -8.85 -17.64 12.72
CA TYR A 22 -8.26 -16.64 11.83
C TYR A 22 -8.09 -17.17 10.41
N ALA A 23 -8.01 -16.24 9.46
CA ALA A 23 -7.69 -16.53 8.07
C ALA A 23 -6.17 -16.44 7.84
N SER A 24 -5.61 -17.46 7.21
CA SER A 24 -4.23 -17.53 6.75
C SER A 24 -4.19 -17.61 5.23
N TYR A 25 -3.26 -16.89 4.61
CA TYR A 25 -3.09 -16.79 3.17
C TYR A 25 -1.92 -17.68 2.76
N LYS A 26 -2.20 -18.69 1.91
CA LYS A 26 -1.15 -19.56 1.34
C LYS A 26 -0.54 -18.88 0.13
N ILE A 27 0.73 -18.54 0.25
CA ILE A 27 1.55 -17.87 -0.75
C ILE A 27 2.46 -18.92 -1.39
N GLN A 28 2.26 -19.20 -2.67
CA GLN A 28 3.17 -20.00 -3.46
C GLN A 28 4.32 -19.12 -3.95
N PHE A 29 5.54 -19.52 -3.63
CA PHE A 29 6.76 -18.89 -4.13
C PHE A 29 7.79 -19.97 -4.42
N ASN A 30 8.27 -20.02 -5.68
CA ASN A 30 9.05 -21.14 -6.20
C ASN A 30 8.32 -22.49 -5.99
N GLN A 31 8.94 -23.43 -5.28
CA GLN A 31 8.38 -24.75 -4.94
C GLN A 31 7.76 -24.80 -3.54
N ASN A 32 7.77 -23.67 -2.83
CA ASN A 32 7.45 -23.57 -1.41
C ASN A 32 6.08 -22.94 -1.20
N ILE A 33 5.42 -23.35 -0.11
CA ILE A 33 4.14 -22.79 0.34
C ILE A 33 4.37 -22.08 1.67
N ILE A 34 4.16 -20.77 1.69
CA ILE A 34 4.34 -19.91 2.85
C ILE A 34 2.97 -19.50 3.36
N CYS A 35 2.72 -19.66 4.65
CA CYS A 35 1.47 -19.24 5.29
C CYS A 35 1.66 -17.92 6.02
N ARG A 36 0.84 -16.91 5.71
CA ARG A 36 0.86 -15.60 6.40
C ARG A 36 -0.54 -15.21 6.82
N ARG A 37 -0.72 -14.74 8.04
CA ARG A 37 -1.98 -14.09 8.47
C ARG A 37 -1.96 -12.61 8.09
N PHE A 38 -3.12 -11.97 8.07
CA PHE A 38 -3.22 -10.56 7.70
C PHE A 38 -2.33 -9.64 8.57
N ASN A 39 -2.21 -9.93 9.87
CA ASN A 39 -1.33 -9.14 10.73
C ASN A 39 0.16 -9.25 10.37
N ASP A 40 0.60 -10.37 9.78
CA ASP A 40 1.98 -10.50 9.32
C ASP A 40 2.25 -9.53 8.16
N PHE A 41 1.28 -9.35 7.25
CA PHE A 41 1.37 -8.34 6.20
C PHE A 41 1.45 -6.93 6.79
N VAL A 42 0.65 -6.64 7.83
CA VAL A 42 0.66 -5.33 8.51
C VAL A 42 2.02 -5.03 9.11
N HIS A 43 2.58 -5.96 9.89
CA HIS A 43 3.91 -5.78 10.48
C HIS A 43 4.99 -5.64 9.41
N PHE A 44 4.92 -6.44 8.35
CA PHE A 44 5.84 -6.32 7.22
C PHE A 44 5.75 -4.94 6.56
N TYR A 45 4.53 -4.45 6.30
CA TYR A 45 4.29 -3.12 5.74
C TYR A 45 4.85 -2.00 6.62
N ASP A 46 4.60 -2.05 7.93
CA ASP A 46 5.07 -1.03 8.87
C ASP A 46 6.60 -0.96 8.91
N VAL A 47 7.28 -2.12 8.93
CA VAL A 47 8.74 -2.18 8.90
C VAL A 47 9.29 -1.67 7.57
N LEU A 48 8.64 -1.98 6.44
CA LEU A 48 9.07 -1.45 5.14
C LEU A 48 8.93 0.08 5.08
N LEU A 49 7.85 0.65 5.59
CA LEU A 49 7.68 2.10 5.64
C LEU A 49 8.75 2.78 6.50
N ALA A 50 9.12 2.17 7.62
CA ALA A 50 10.15 2.70 8.51
C ALA A 50 11.55 2.60 7.88
N ASN A 51 11.86 1.45 7.27
CA ASN A 51 13.21 1.12 6.82
C ASN A 51 13.53 1.63 5.40
N TYR A 52 12.52 1.96 4.60
CA TYR A 52 12.69 2.40 3.19
C TYR A 52 11.93 3.73 2.93
N PRO A 53 12.24 4.82 3.64
CA PRO A 53 11.58 6.11 3.46
C PRO A 53 11.70 6.62 2.02
N GLY A 54 10.62 7.20 1.50
CA GLY A 54 10.60 7.74 0.13
C GLY A 54 10.58 6.67 -0.97
N ILE A 55 10.60 5.38 -0.64
CA ILE A 55 10.23 4.31 -1.58
C ILE A 55 8.71 4.11 -1.50
N PHE A 56 8.06 4.03 -2.66
CA PHE A 56 6.64 3.73 -2.72
C PHE A 56 6.37 2.29 -2.27
N ILE A 57 5.57 2.16 -1.21
CA ILE A 57 5.06 0.90 -0.68
C ILE A 57 3.53 0.91 -0.84
N PRO A 58 2.92 -0.01 -1.60
CA PRO A 58 1.46 -0.04 -1.81
C PRO A 58 0.74 -0.25 -0.48
N ARG A 59 -0.41 0.40 -0.27
CA ARG A 59 -1.18 0.25 0.97
C ARG A 59 -1.82 -1.13 1.05
N LEU A 60 -2.01 -1.59 2.29
CA LEU A 60 -2.76 -2.80 2.57
C LEU A 60 -4.28 -2.51 2.58
N PRO A 61 -5.11 -3.52 2.29
CA PRO A 61 -6.56 -3.40 2.49
C PRO A 61 -6.89 -3.14 3.96
N GLU A 62 -8.05 -2.54 4.22
CA GLU A 62 -8.42 -2.13 5.58
C GLU A 62 -8.54 -3.31 6.57
N LYS A 63 -8.19 -3.00 7.83
CA LYS A 63 -8.53 -3.85 8.98
C LYS A 63 -10.05 -3.79 9.17
N GLN A 64 -10.66 -4.97 9.25
CA GLN A 64 -12.08 -5.09 9.54
C GLN A 64 -12.22 -5.95 10.79
N ALA A 65 -12.99 -5.47 11.77
CA ALA A 65 -13.22 -6.15 13.04
C ALA A 65 -14.44 -7.09 12.97
N MET A 66 -15.56 -6.62 12.42
CA MET A 66 -16.79 -7.41 12.25
C MET A 66 -16.88 -8.03 10.86
N GLY A 67 -17.30 -9.29 10.73
CA GLY A 67 -17.42 -9.95 9.42
C GLY A 67 -16.07 -10.20 8.73
N ASN A 68 -14.96 -10.15 9.47
CA ASN A 68 -13.61 -10.29 8.93
C ASN A 68 -13.26 -11.68 8.37
N LEU A 69 -14.15 -12.66 8.59
CA LEU A 69 -14.09 -14.02 8.09
C LEU A 69 -15.19 -14.32 7.05
N GLU A 70 -15.98 -13.33 6.64
CA GLU A 70 -16.98 -13.51 5.58
C GLU A 70 -16.31 -13.81 4.24
N GLU A 71 -16.85 -14.78 3.50
CA GLU A 71 -16.25 -15.26 2.25
C GLU A 71 -16.05 -14.13 1.23
N GLY A 72 -17.06 -13.27 1.05
CA GLY A 72 -17.01 -12.13 0.14
C GLY A 72 -15.87 -11.17 0.49
N PHE A 73 -15.70 -10.90 1.79
CA PHE A 73 -14.66 -10.03 2.30
C PHE A 73 -13.26 -10.64 2.15
N LEU A 74 -13.08 -11.90 2.55
CA LEU A 74 -11.81 -12.62 2.40
C LEU A 74 -11.39 -12.73 0.93
N ARG A 75 -12.34 -12.93 0.03
CA ARG A 75 -12.10 -12.97 -1.43
C ARG A 75 -11.58 -11.64 -1.96
N ILE A 76 -12.17 -10.53 -1.56
CA ILE A 76 -11.72 -9.17 -1.93
C ILE A 76 -10.33 -8.91 -1.35
N ARG A 77 -10.15 -9.17 -0.05
CA ARG A 77 -8.87 -8.98 0.64
C ARG A 77 -7.75 -9.78 -0.01
N ARG A 78 -7.97 -11.05 -0.37
CA ARG A 78 -6.97 -11.86 -1.09
C ARG A 78 -6.52 -11.21 -2.39
N ARG A 79 -7.47 -10.67 -3.17
CA ARG A 79 -7.15 -9.98 -4.43
C ARG A 79 -6.31 -8.73 -4.17
N MET A 80 -6.67 -7.92 -3.18
CA MET A 80 -5.92 -6.72 -2.81
C MET A 80 -4.52 -7.07 -2.29
N LEU A 81 -4.39 -8.11 -1.46
CA LEU A 81 -3.08 -8.60 -0.99
C LEU A 81 -2.22 -9.14 -2.14
N GLN A 82 -2.80 -9.82 -3.13
CA GLN A 82 -2.06 -10.25 -4.31
C GLN A 82 -1.52 -9.04 -5.08
N GLN A 83 -2.32 -7.99 -5.25
CA GLN A 83 -1.90 -6.77 -5.94
C GLN A 83 -0.85 -6.00 -5.14
N PHE A 84 -0.97 -5.97 -3.82
CA PHE A 84 0.08 -5.48 -2.93
C PHE A 84 1.41 -6.17 -3.21
N LEU A 85 1.46 -7.52 -3.21
CA LEU A 85 2.69 -8.27 -3.49
C LEU A 85 3.22 -8.00 -4.91
N ASN A 86 2.33 -8.01 -5.91
CA ASN A 86 2.69 -7.73 -7.30
C ASN A 86 3.32 -6.34 -7.47
N SER A 87 2.76 -5.32 -6.82
CA SER A 87 3.24 -3.94 -6.93
C SER A 87 4.50 -3.72 -6.10
N LEU A 88 4.58 -4.32 -4.90
CA LEU A 88 5.71 -4.19 -4.00
C LEU A 88 6.99 -4.78 -4.60
N PHE A 89 6.90 -6.00 -5.13
CA PHE A 89 8.05 -6.76 -5.61
C PHE A 89 8.52 -6.37 -7.02
N LYS A 90 7.88 -5.40 -7.67
CA LYS A 90 8.45 -4.72 -8.85
C LYS A 90 9.71 -3.92 -8.51
N ARG A 91 9.87 -3.51 -7.23
CA ARG A 91 10.99 -2.69 -6.78
C ARG A 91 12.13 -3.57 -6.27
N GLN A 92 13.26 -3.55 -6.97
CA GLN A 92 14.41 -4.41 -6.65
C GLN A 92 14.95 -4.17 -5.23
N ILE A 93 14.99 -2.92 -4.76
CA ILE A 93 15.40 -2.57 -3.38
C ILE A 93 14.55 -3.28 -2.31
N ILE A 94 13.24 -3.41 -2.54
CA ILE A 94 12.35 -4.12 -1.61
C ILE A 94 12.45 -5.62 -1.81
N TRP A 95 12.53 -6.09 -3.06
CA TRP A 95 12.66 -7.52 -3.36
C TRP A 95 13.91 -8.14 -2.71
N ASN A 96 15.04 -7.45 -2.79
CA ASN A 96 16.32 -7.94 -2.28
C ASN A 96 16.49 -7.74 -0.77
N SER A 97 15.54 -7.08 -0.12
CA SER A 97 15.60 -6.72 1.29
C SER A 97 15.61 -7.95 2.23
N PRO A 98 16.27 -7.85 3.41
CA PRO A 98 16.22 -8.89 4.41
C PRO A 98 14.79 -9.12 4.93
N GLU A 99 13.98 -8.06 5.02
CA GLU A 99 12.58 -8.16 5.45
C GLU A 99 11.75 -9.01 4.48
N THR A 100 11.89 -8.81 3.16
CA THR A 100 11.22 -9.63 2.14
C THR A 100 11.68 -11.08 2.19
N LYS A 101 12.99 -11.33 2.34
CA LYS A 101 13.53 -12.69 2.44
C LYS A 101 12.94 -13.43 3.64
N GLN A 102 12.82 -12.77 4.78
CA GLN A 102 12.18 -13.34 5.97
C GLN A 102 10.67 -13.52 5.78
N PHE A 103 10.00 -12.55 5.13
CA PHE A 103 8.57 -12.63 4.83
C PHE A 103 8.25 -13.81 3.91
N LEU A 104 9.12 -14.15 2.97
CA LEU A 104 8.97 -15.29 2.06
C LEU A 104 9.63 -16.59 2.57
N ASN A 105 10.10 -16.64 3.82
CA ASN A 105 10.65 -17.86 4.40
C ASN A 105 9.52 -18.75 4.96
N GLU A 106 9.41 -19.98 4.44
CA GLU A 106 8.40 -20.97 4.83
C GLU A 106 8.54 -21.47 6.28
N GLN A 107 9.74 -21.41 6.86
CA GLN A 107 10.01 -21.87 8.22
C GLN A 107 9.42 -20.93 9.29
N ASN A 108 9.15 -19.67 8.93
CA ASN A 108 8.58 -18.71 9.84
C ASN A 108 7.06 -18.85 9.85
N GLN A 109 6.47 -19.42 10.91
CA GLN A 109 5.01 -19.49 11.04
C GLN A 109 4.38 -18.13 11.33
N THR A 110 5.06 -17.29 12.12
CA THR A 110 4.68 -15.90 12.37
C THR A 110 5.84 -15.01 11.96
N TRP A 111 5.55 -13.92 11.25
CA TRP A 111 6.59 -12.97 10.87
C TRP A 111 6.91 -12.02 12.03
N ILE A 112 8.20 -11.80 12.28
CA ILE A 112 8.70 -10.96 13.38
C ILE A 112 9.63 -9.89 12.77
N PRO A 113 9.48 -8.60 13.11
CA PRO A 113 10.38 -7.54 12.66
C PRO A 113 11.86 -7.86 12.91
N LEU A 114 12.72 -7.55 11.93
CA LEU A 114 14.17 -7.57 12.11
C LEU A 114 14.62 -6.27 12.78
N ASN A 115 15.45 -6.36 13.83
CA ASN A 115 16.18 -5.20 14.36
C ASN A 115 17.40 -4.94 13.47
N ASN A 116 17.33 -3.92 12.62
CA ASN A 116 18.45 -3.44 11.82
C ASN A 116 18.98 -2.12 12.39
N GLU A 117 19.74 -2.20 13.50
CA GLU A 117 20.31 -1.01 14.16
C GLU A 117 21.66 -0.56 13.56
N ASN A 118 22.26 -1.34 12.67
CA ASN A 118 23.69 -1.20 12.35
C ASN A 118 24.06 -0.65 10.96
N ILE A 119 23.10 -0.35 10.08
CA ILE A 119 23.39 0.16 8.72
C ILE A 119 22.78 1.55 8.57
N SER A 120 23.59 2.54 8.19
CA SER A 120 23.10 3.89 7.94
C SER A 120 22.16 3.91 6.73
N LEU A 121 21.17 4.79 6.74
CA LEU A 121 20.21 4.90 5.64
C LEU A 121 20.92 5.22 4.32
N GLU A 122 21.96 6.05 4.36
CA GLU A 122 22.74 6.42 3.20
C GLU A 122 23.45 5.22 2.57
N GLU A 123 24.17 4.42 3.36
CA GLU A 123 24.86 3.21 2.90
C GLU A 123 23.88 2.23 2.26
N LYS A 124 22.70 2.09 2.87
CA LYS A 124 21.63 1.25 2.35
C LYS A 124 21.17 1.69 0.96
N TYR A 125 20.97 2.99 0.74
CA TYR A 125 20.51 3.49 -0.56
C TYR A 125 21.62 3.50 -1.61
N LYS A 126 22.85 3.87 -1.25
CA LYS A 126 24.01 3.77 -2.15
C LYS A 126 24.22 2.35 -2.69
N THR A 127 24.07 1.36 -1.80
CA THR A 127 24.24 -0.06 -2.16
C THR A 127 23.12 -0.56 -3.06
N ASN A 128 21.87 -0.15 -2.82
CA ASN A 128 20.70 -0.70 -3.52
C ASN A 128 20.25 0.14 -4.73
N LEU A 129 20.70 1.39 -4.85
CA LEU A 129 20.37 2.34 -5.92
C LEU A 129 21.64 3.05 -6.42
N PRO A 130 22.63 2.31 -6.95
CA PRO A 130 23.91 2.89 -7.36
C PRO A 130 23.74 3.96 -8.44
N ASP A 131 22.83 3.72 -9.40
CA ASP A 131 22.56 4.65 -10.52
C ASP A 131 22.02 6.00 -10.04
N CYS A 132 21.40 6.06 -8.86
CA CYS A 132 20.83 7.28 -8.31
C CYS A 132 21.78 8.05 -7.38
N SER A 133 22.91 7.44 -6.98
CA SER A 133 23.75 7.97 -5.89
C SER A 133 24.46 9.28 -6.23
N ASN A 134 24.66 9.56 -7.52
CA ASN A 134 25.36 10.75 -8.01
C ASN A 134 24.45 11.68 -8.84
N LEU A 135 23.14 11.48 -8.81
CA LEU A 135 22.20 12.34 -9.52
C LEU A 135 22.04 13.66 -8.76
N GLU A 136 22.33 14.78 -9.43
CA GLU A 136 21.98 16.10 -8.93
C GLU A 136 20.46 16.31 -9.03
N ILE A 137 19.85 16.81 -7.95
CA ILE A 137 18.43 17.15 -7.94
C ILE A 137 18.25 18.46 -8.71
N THR A 138 17.76 18.36 -9.94
CA THR A 138 17.52 19.52 -10.81
C THR A 138 16.22 20.26 -10.45
N LEU A 139 16.11 21.53 -10.87
CA LEU A 139 14.88 22.30 -10.69
C LEU A 139 13.68 21.64 -11.41
N ASP A 140 13.90 21.08 -12.60
CA ASP A 140 12.87 20.40 -13.38
C ASP A 140 12.32 19.18 -12.65
N MET A 141 13.18 18.39 -11.98
CA MET A 141 12.74 17.25 -11.16
C MET A 141 11.85 17.71 -10.00
N LYS A 142 12.20 18.82 -9.34
CA LYS A 142 11.37 19.42 -8.27
C LYS A 142 10.01 19.90 -8.80
N CYS A 143 9.99 20.53 -9.97
CA CYS A 143 8.75 20.95 -10.62
C CYS A 143 7.86 19.74 -10.97
N GLN A 144 8.42 18.70 -11.61
CA GLN A 144 7.69 17.47 -11.94
C GLN A 144 7.11 16.80 -10.69
N PHE A 145 7.86 16.77 -9.59
CA PHE A 145 7.39 16.24 -8.31
C PHE A 145 6.18 17.03 -7.78
N ASN A 146 6.26 18.36 -7.79
CA ASN A 146 5.18 19.23 -7.33
C ASN A 146 3.92 19.15 -8.22
N ASP A 147 4.10 19.04 -9.53
CA ASP A 147 3.01 18.85 -10.48
C ASP A 147 2.29 17.52 -10.24
N PHE A 148 3.05 16.44 -10.04
CA PHE A 148 2.49 15.14 -9.73
C PHE A 148 1.77 15.13 -8.37
N GLN A 149 2.34 15.78 -7.34
CA GLN A 149 1.66 15.94 -6.06
C GLN A 149 0.33 16.69 -6.20
N SER A 150 0.33 17.78 -6.97
CA SER A 150 -0.88 18.57 -7.23
C SER A 150 -1.93 17.77 -8.00
N PHE A 151 -1.50 16.92 -8.94
CA PHE A 151 -2.37 16.00 -9.66
C PHE A 151 -3.05 15.00 -8.72
N LEU A 152 -2.31 14.37 -7.80
CA LEU A 152 -2.89 13.40 -6.86
C LEU A 152 -3.97 14.03 -5.95
N VAL A 153 -3.74 15.26 -5.47
CA VAL A 153 -4.72 16.00 -4.67
C VAL A 153 -6.02 16.24 -5.46
N LYS A 154 -5.92 16.53 -6.76
CA LYS A 154 -7.07 16.74 -7.64
C LYS A 154 -7.82 15.45 -7.96
N VAL A 155 -7.11 14.33 -8.12
CA VAL A 155 -7.69 13.05 -8.55
C VAL A 155 -8.39 12.30 -7.41
N LYS A 156 -7.91 12.42 -6.16
CA LYS A 156 -8.53 11.76 -4.99
C LYS A 156 -10.07 11.97 -4.92
N PRO A 157 -10.62 13.21 -4.95
CA PRO A 157 -12.06 13.40 -4.89
C PRO A 157 -12.82 12.85 -6.12
N MET A 158 -12.16 12.76 -7.28
CA MET A 158 -12.78 12.17 -8.48
C MET A 158 -12.99 10.67 -8.30
N ILE A 159 -12.02 9.98 -7.68
CA ILE A 159 -12.13 8.55 -7.35
C ILE A 159 -13.18 8.31 -6.30
N ASP A 160 -13.24 9.14 -5.26
CA ASP A 160 -14.29 9.06 -4.24
C ASP A 160 -15.68 9.18 -4.86
N ASN A 161 -15.85 10.10 -5.81
CA ASN A 161 -17.10 10.25 -6.55
C ASN A 161 -17.39 9.01 -7.41
N PHE A 162 -16.39 8.50 -8.13
CA PHE A 162 -16.58 7.33 -8.98
C PHE A 162 -16.92 6.07 -8.18
N LYS A 163 -16.33 5.88 -7.00
CA LYS A 163 -16.71 4.81 -6.07
C LYS A 163 -18.16 4.91 -5.61
N LYS A 164 -18.63 6.13 -5.27
CA LYS A 164 -20.05 6.36 -4.94
C LYS A 164 -20.95 5.96 -6.11
N MET A 165 -20.60 6.35 -7.33
CA MET A 165 -21.34 5.95 -8.54
C MET A 165 -21.36 4.42 -8.72
N CYS A 166 -20.22 3.74 -8.54
CA CYS A 166 -20.14 2.29 -8.65
C CYS A 166 -20.97 1.58 -7.56
N ASN A 167 -20.91 2.04 -6.31
CA ASN A 167 -21.72 1.50 -5.23
C ASN A 167 -23.22 1.66 -5.53
N ASN A 168 -23.64 2.84 -5.99
CA ASN A 168 -25.03 3.08 -6.39
C ASN A 168 -25.48 2.14 -7.52
N TYR A 169 -24.61 1.92 -8.52
CA TYR A 169 -24.87 0.98 -9.61
C TYR A 169 -25.01 -0.46 -9.09
N VAL A 170 -24.14 -0.91 -8.19
CA VAL A 170 -24.23 -2.26 -7.59
C VAL A 170 -25.51 -2.43 -6.78
N THR A 171 -25.90 -1.42 -6.00
CA THR A 171 -27.17 -1.42 -5.26
C THR A 171 -28.37 -1.49 -6.20
N ALA A 172 -28.43 -0.60 -7.21
CA ALA A 172 -29.52 -0.57 -8.19
C ALA A 172 -29.66 -1.91 -8.93
N LYS A 173 -28.53 -2.50 -9.33
CA LYS A 173 -28.49 -3.83 -9.97
C LYS A 173 -28.95 -4.94 -9.04
N THR A 174 -28.57 -4.89 -7.77
CA THR A 174 -28.99 -5.89 -6.76
C THR A 174 -30.50 -5.81 -6.55
N ASN A 175 -31.05 -4.59 -6.39
CA ASN A 175 -32.48 -4.37 -6.25
C ASN A 175 -33.25 -4.86 -7.48
N PHE A 176 -32.79 -4.52 -8.69
CA PHE A 176 -33.39 -5.01 -9.94
C PHE A 176 -33.41 -6.54 -10.00
N ASN A 177 -32.31 -7.20 -9.62
CA ASN A 177 -32.25 -8.66 -9.61
C ASN A 177 -33.20 -9.28 -8.58
N THR A 178 -33.36 -8.65 -7.41
CA THR A 178 -34.35 -9.08 -6.40
C THR A 178 -35.77 -8.96 -6.94
N GLU A 179 -36.14 -7.81 -7.51
CA GLU A 179 -37.46 -7.60 -8.10
C GLU A 179 -37.72 -8.55 -9.26
N LYS A 180 -36.73 -8.77 -10.13
CA LYS A 180 -36.79 -9.75 -11.22
C LYS A 180 -37.04 -11.17 -10.69
N LEU A 181 -36.38 -11.58 -9.59
CA LEU A 181 -36.60 -12.89 -8.98
C LEU A 181 -38.01 -13.02 -8.41
N ILE A 182 -38.54 -11.98 -7.75
CA ILE A 182 -39.93 -11.95 -7.27
C ILE A 182 -40.89 -12.08 -8.45
N PHE A 183 -40.66 -11.30 -9.52
CA PHE A 183 -41.50 -11.34 -10.70
C PHE A 183 -41.52 -12.73 -11.35
N VAL A 184 -40.34 -13.33 -11.57
CA VAL A 184 -40.22 -14.62 -12.26
C VAL A 184 -40.71 -15.79 -11.40
N ASN A 185 -40.45 -15.79 -10.09
CA ASN A 185 -40.75 -16.93 -9.23
C ASN A 185 -42.12 -16.87 -8.56
N TYR A 186 -42.77 -15.70 -8.53
CA TYR A 186 -44.06 -15.52 -7.86
C TYR A 186 -45.10 -14.89 -8.79
N VAL A 187 -44.82 -13.69 -9.31
CA VAL A 187 -45.81 -12.92 -10.08
C VAL A 187 -46.21 -13.65 -11.37
N LEU A 188 -45.23 -14.12 -12.15
CA LEU A 188 -45.46 -14.79 -13.42
C LEU A 188 -46.21 -16.14 -13.25
N PRO A 189 -45.81 -17.04 -12.32
CA PRO A 189 -46.57 -18.26 -12.05
C PRO A 189 -48.01 -18.02 -11.61
N GLU A 190 -48.25 -17.06 -10.70
CA GLU A 190 -49.61 -16.75 -10.25
C GLU A 190 -50.44 -16.07 -11.36
N PHE A 191 -49.82 -15.23 -12.20
CA PHE A 191 -50.46 -14.67 -13.38
C PHE A 191 -50.89 -15.76 -14.36
N GLU A 192 -50.00 -16.70 -14.70
CA GLU A 192 -50.29 -17.84 -15.58
C GLU A 192 -51.42 -18.72 -15.01
N LYS A 193 -51.38 -19.03 -13.72
CA LYS A 193 -52.40 -19.82 -13.05
C LYS A 193 -53.79 -19.18 -13.10
N ASN A 194 -53.87 -17.84 -13.01
CA ASN A 194 -55.13 -17.11 -12.89
C ASN A 194 -55.68 -16.54 -14.22
N LEU A 195 -54.87 -16.40 -15.28
CA LEU A 195 -55.34 -15.95 -16.61
C LEU A 195 -55.71 -17.05 -17.60
N LEU A 196 -55.34 -18.31 -17.35
CA LEU A 196 -55.56 -19.37 -18.34
C LEU A 196 -57.01 -19.85 -18.34
N PHE A 197 -57.85 -19.22 -19.18
CA PHE A 197 -58.98 -19.92 -19.79
C PHE A 197 -58.44 -21.22 -20.43
N LYS A 198 -59.15 -22.35 -20.25
CA LYS A 198 -58.68 -23.70 -20.62
C LYS A 198 -58.19 -23.83 -22.07
N SER A 199 -58.55 -22.90 -22.97
CA SER A 199 -58.13 -22.82 -24.38
C SER A 199 -56.68 -22.34 -24.60
N ASP A 200 -56.13 -21.48 -23.74
CA ASP A 200 -54.86 -20.78 -24.02
C ASP A 200 -53.61 -21.46 -23.44
N LYS A 201 -53.81 -22.56 -22.69
CA LYS A 201 -52.72 -23.37 -22.11
C LYS A 201 -51.72 -23.89 -23.15
N LYS A 202 -52.16 -24.12 -24.39
CA LYS A 202 -51.30 -24.62 -25.48
C LYS A 202 -50.31 -23.58 -26.02
N PHE A 203 -50.60 -22.29 -25.87
CA PHE A 203 -49.71 -21.22 -26.36
C PHE A 203 -48.46 -21.11 -25.48
N PHE A 204 -48.64 -21.14 -24.15
CA PHE A 204 -47.56 -21.00 -23.17
C PHE A 204 -46.79 -22.32 -22.90
N GLN A 205 -47.36 -23.48 -23.21
CA GLN A 205 -46.62 -24.76 -23.18
C GLN A 205 -45.50 -24.83 -24.23
N LYS A 206 -45.54 -24.02 -25.30
CA LYS A 206 -44.48 -23.97 -26.32
C LYS A 206 -43.29 -23.10 -25.91
N THR A 207 -43.50 -22.11 -25.05
CA THR A 207 -42.42 -21.35 -24.44
C THR A 207 -41.81 -22.18 -23.32
N LYS A 208 -40.65 -22.79 -23.58
CA LYS A 208 -39.86 -23.43 -22.51
C LYS A 208 -39.68 -22.41 -21.38
N PRO A 209 -39.90 -22.78 -20.10
CA PRO A 209 -39.58 -21.91 -18.98
C PRO A 209 -38.19 -21.34 -19.20
N LEU A 210 -38.06 -20.02 -19.15
CA LEU A 210 -36.79 -19.32 -19.37
C LEU A 210 -35.71 -20.04 -18.55
N ASP A 211 -34.75 -20.73 -19.19
CA ASP A 211 -33.77 -21.63 -18.54
C ASP A 211 -33.05 -20.90 -17.37
N LEU A 212 -33.60 -20.99 -16.17
CA LEU A 212 -33.13 -20.28 -14.97
C LEU A 212 -31.66 -20.63 -14.64
N MET A 213 -31.24 -21.85 -14.97
CA MET A 213 -29.85 -22.31 -14.81
C MET A 213 -28.85 -21.63 -15.74
N LYS A 214 -29.25 -21.21 -16.95
CA LYS A 214 -28.37 -20.44 -17.84
C LYS A 214 -28.17 -19.02 -17.32
N ASN A 215 -29.23 -18.40 -16.79
CA ASN A 215 -29.15 -17.05 -16.22
C ASN A 215 -28.31 -16.97 -14.93
N GLN A 216 -28.28 -18.00 -14.08
CA GLN A 216 -27.38 -18.01 -12.92
C GLN A 216 -25.90 -17.86 -13.30
N LYS A 217 -25.43 -18.53 -14.36
CA LYS A 217 -24.06 -18.35 -14.87
C LYS A 217 -23.83 -16.94 -15.41
N TYR A 218 -24.77 -16.37 -16.16
CA TYR A 218 -24.66 -14.99 -16.66
C TYR A 218 -24.67 -13.94 -15.54
N ASP A 219 -25.51 -14.12 -14.52
CA ASP A 219 -25.58 -13.24 -13.35
C ASP A 219 -24.32 -13.36 -12.47
N GLN A 220 -23.74 -14.55 -12.32
CA GLN A 220 -22.45 -14.76 -11.65
C GLN A 220 -21.29 -14.07 -12.39
N VAL A 221 -21.22 -14.20 -13.73
CA VAL A 221 -20.20 -13.54 -14.56
C VAL A 221 -20.32 -12.02 -14.49
N ARG A 222 -21.53 -11.47 -14.57
CA ARG A 222 -21.76 -10.02 -14.45
C ARG A 222 -21.55 -9.49 -13.03
N LYS A 223 -21.83 -10.28 -11.98
CA LYS A 223 -21.50 -9.93 -10.59
C LYS A 223 -19.98 -9.89 -10.40
N SER A 224 -19.27 -10.87 -10.96
CA SER A 224 -17.80 -10.92 -10.98
C SER A 224 -17.15 -9.71 -11.65
N GLN A 225 -17.70 -9.21 -12.77
CA GLN A 225 -17.19 -8.01 -13.47
C GLN A 225 -17.41 -6.72 -12.67
N SER A 226 -18.59 -6.51 -12.07
CA SER A 226 -18.81 -5.34 -11.21
C SER A 226 -17.95 -5.35 -9.96
N ASP A 227 -17.76 -6.53 -9.35
CA ASP A 227 -16.85 -6.71 -8.23
C ASP A 227 -15.41 -6.37 -8.63
N GLN A 228 -14.99 -6.69 -9.87
CA GLN A 228 -13.65 -6.38 -10.36
C GLN A 228 -13.41 -4.87 -10.49
N ILE A 229 -14.33 -4.12 -11.10
CA ILE A 229 -14.21 -2.65 -11.23
C ILE A 229 -14.08 -2.00 -9.85
N LEU A 230 -14.90 -2.42 -8.88
CA LEU A 230 -14.80 -1.91 -7.51
C LEU A 230 -13.44 -2.21 -6.90
N ILE A 231 -12.93 -3.44 -7.05
CA ILE A 231 -11.61 -3.83 -6.56
C ILE A 231 -10.51 -2.98 -7.21
N ASP A 232 -10.58 -2.75 -8.52
CA ASP A 232 -9.61 -1.93 -9.25
C ASP A 232 -9.62 -0.47 -8.75
N LEU A 233 -10.79 0.08 -8.40
CA LEU A 233 -10.89 1.41 -7.78
C LEU A 233 -10.33 1.46 -6.37
N TYR A 234 -10.53 0.41 -5.55
CA TYR A 234 -9.91 0.33 -4.23
C TYR A 234 -8.38 0.24 -4.34
N ILE A 235 -7.86 -0.47 -5.33
CA ILE A 235 -6.41 -0.53 -5.60
C ILE A 235 -5.89 0.86 -6.02
N LEU A 236 -6.58 1.55 -6.93
CA LEU A 236 -6.17 2.87 -7.39
C LEU A 236 -6.15 3.91 -6.26
N GLU A 237 -7.18 3.94 -5.41
CA GLU A 237 -7.19 4.80 -4.23
C GLU A 237 -6.03 4.45 -3.28
N SER A 238 -5.83 3.16 -3.02
CA SER A 238 -4.73 2.66 -2.19
C SER A 238 -3.36 3.14 -2.70
N ASP A 239 -3.14 3.12 -4.02
CA ASP A 239 -1.92 3.62 -4.64
C ASP A 239 -1.75 5.15 -4.47
N ILE A 240 -2.83 5.93 -4.60
CA ILE A 240 -2.81 7.38 -4.37
C ILE A 240 -2.46 7.69 -2.91
N GLU A 241 -3.04 6.96 -1.96
CA GLU A 241 -2.74 7.13 -0.55
C GLU A 241 -1.31 6.73 -0.20
N SER A 242 -0.78 5.69 -0.85
CA SER A 242 0.63 5.32 -0.74
C SER A 242 1.57 6.41 -1.22
N HIS A 243 1.27 7.04 -2.36
CA HIS A 243 2.05 8.19 -2.82
C HIS A 243 1.95 9.39 -1.87
N ALA A 244 0.78 9.63 -1.28
CA ALA A 244 0.63 10.69 -0.29
C ALA A 244 1.51 10.45 0.96
N ILE A 245 1.59 9.20 1.46
CA ILE A 245 2.52 8.83 2.55
C ILE A 245 3.97 9.05 2.11
N GLN A 246 4.33 8.61 0.91
CA GLN A 246 5.68 8.77 0.36
C GLN A 246 6.09 10.25 0.33
N PHE A 247 5.20 11.15 -0.12
CA PHE A 247 5.45 12.59 -0.14
C PHE A 247 5.56 13.21 1.25
N ASP A 248 4.78 12.74 2.23
CA ASP A 248 4.93 13.18 3.61
C ASP A 248 6.29 12.77 4.20
N GLN A 249 6.75 11.54 3.92
CA GLN A 249 8.08 11.10 4.33
C GLN A 249 9.18 11.95 3.70
N ILE A 250 9.11 12.22 2.39
CA ILE A 250 10.08 13.07 1.68
C ILE A 250 10.14 14.46 2.30
N ARG A 251 8.99 15.12 2.51
CA ARG A 251 8.93 16.45 3.13
C ARG A 251 9.54 16.48 4.54
N LYS A 252 9.25 15.47 5.36
CA LYS A 252 9.87 15.35 6.69
C LYS A 252 11.39 15.26 6.62
N TRP A 253 11.95 14.64 5.58
CA TRP A 253 13.39 14.59 5.35
C TRP A 253 13.93 15.92 4.82
N GLU A 254 13.24 16.58 3.89
CA GLU A 254 13.61 17.94 3.44
C GLU A 254 13.66 18.93 4.61
N ASP A 255 12.65 18.92 5.49
CA ASP A 255 12.63 19.74 6.70
C ASP A 255 13.80 19.40 7.64
N LYS A 256 14.22 18.13 7.72
CA LYS A 256 15.40 17.74 8.50
C LYS A 256 16.67 18.31 7.88
N ILE A 257 16.82 18.22 6.56
CA ILE A 257 17.98 18.76 5.83
C ILE A 257 18.10 20.26 6.08
N ILE A 258 17.02 21.02 5.86
CA ILE A 258 17.00 22.48 6.10
C ILE A 258 17.42 22.80 7.54
N ARG A 259 16.90 22.07 8.53
CA ARG A 259 17.28 22.26 9.94
C ARG A 259 18.76 21.95 10.20
N TYR A 260 19.36 20.99 9.50
CA TYR A 260 20.78 20.68 9.63
C TYR A 260 21.65 21.73 8.94
N GLU A 261 21.26 22.19 7.75
CA GLU A 261 21.93 23.28 7.04
C GLU A 261 21.92 24.58 7.85
N ASP A 262 20.80 24.94 8.46
CA ASP A 262 20.69 26.08 9.35
C ASP A 262 21.59 25.96 10.58
N LYS A 263 21.69 24.76 11.17
CA LYS A 263 22.62 24.48 12.27
C LYS A 263 24.08 24.63 11.85
N ILE A 264 24.46 24.10 10.68
CA ILE A 264 25.81 24.25 10.14
C ILE A 264 26.13 25.72 9.93
N ARG A 265 25.21 26.46 9.28
CA ARG A 265 25.36 27.89 9.03
C ARG A 265 25.54 28.68 10.34
N GLN A 266 24.76 28.36 11.36
CA GLN A 266 24.86 29.02 12.65
C GLN A 266 26.21 28.71 13.34
N SER A 267 26.63 27.44 13.36
CA SER A 267 27.94 27.05 13.90
C SER A 267 29.11 27.72 13.17
N GLN A 268 29.00 27.92 11.85
CA GLN A 268 29.98 28.67 11.06
C GLN A 268 30.04 30.15 11.43
N LEU A 269 28.88 30.79 11.64
CA LEU A 269 28.82 32.19 12.10
C LEU A 269 29.43 32.35 13.49
N ASP A 270 29.10 31.45 14.43
CA ASP A 270 29.61 31.47 15.80
C ASP A 270 31.15 31.26 15.82
N LEU A 271 31.66 30.38 14.96
CA LEU A 271 33.10 30.18 14.78
C LEU A 271 33.78 31.45 14.26
N GLN A 272 33.22 32.11 13.24
CA GLN A 272 33.76 33.37 12.71
C GLN A 272 33.77 34.49 13.76
N GLN A 273 32.70 34.62 14.55
CA GLN A 273 32.64 35.59 15.64
C GLN A 273 33.70 35.30 16.71
N THR A 274 33.88 34.03 17.09
CA THR A 274 34.89 33.61 18.08
C THR A 274 36.31 33.94 17.61
N LEU A 275 36.63 33.68 16.34
CA LEU A 275 37.93 34.00 15.74
C LEU A 275 38.17 35.51 15.63
N ASN A 276 37.16 36.29 15.26
CA ASN A 276 37.25 37.75 15.22
C ASN A 276 37.43 38.36 16.61
N ASN A 277 36.74 37.82 17.61
CA ASN A 277 36.91 38.22 19.01
C ASN A 277 38.30 37.84 19.56
N GLN A 278 38.89 36.74 19.11
CA GLN A 278 40.29 36.41 19.42
C GLN A 278 41.29 37.40 18.77
N ARG A 279 41.02 37.86 17.54
CA ARG A 279 41.86 38.86 16.86
C ARG A 279 41.79 40.26 17.51
N ASN A 280 40.63 40.62 18.05
CA ASN A 280 40.39 41.96 18.59
C ASN A 280 40.72 42.10 20.09
N ALA A 281 40.95 40.99 20.81
CA ALA A 281 41.33 41.01 22.21
C ALA A 281 42.86 40.91 22.39
N VAL A 282 43.45 41.81 23.18
CA VAL A 282 44.84 41.76 23.68
C VAL A 282 45.09 40.53 24.60
N SER A 283 44.13 39.59 24.70
CA SER A 283 44.11 38.48 25.66
C SER A 283 44.91 37.25 25.20
N LYS A 284 46.20 37.42 24.90
CA LYS A 284 47.14 36.30 24.70
C LYS A 284 47.47 35.53 26.00
N LEU A 285 46.66 35.60 27.05
CA LEU A 285 47.00 35.05 28.38
C LEU A 285 46.00 34.01 28.92
N PHE A 286 44.90 33.71 28.22
CA PHE A 286 43.88 32.76 28.69
C PHE A 286 43.42 31.81 27.56
N PHE A 287 44.32 30.94 27.10
CA PHE A 287 44.11 30.12 25.89
C PHE A 287 43.39 28.76 26.10
N GLY A 288 43.25 28.26 27.32
CA GLY A 288 42.76 26.89 27.53
C GLY A 288 41.27 26.62 27.25
N SER A 289 40.40 27.63 27.36
CA SER A 289 38.93 27.45 27.27
C SER A 289 38.37 27.68 25.87
N LYS A 290 38.92 28.65 25.12
CA LYS A 290 38.38 29.05 23.82
C LYS A 290 38.81 28.12 22.68
N ASP A 291 40.00 27.52 22.78
CA ASP A 291 40.47 26.55 21.78
C ASP A 291 39.69 25.23 21.84
N LYS A 292 39.21 24.85 23.04
CA LYS A 292 38.28 23.71 23.21
C LYS A 292 36.91 23.98 22.57
N GLU A 293 36.46 25.23 22.59
CA GLU A 293 35.18 25.63 22.01
C GLU A 293 35.25 25.71 20.48
N ILE A 294 36.38 26.20 19.94
CA ILE A 294 36.69 26.13 18.50
C ILE A 294 36.75 24.67 18.03
N LEU A 295 37.47 23.81 18.74
CA LEU A 295 37.57 22.39 18.39
C LEU A 295 36.21 21.68 18.49
N ARG A 296 35.36 22.05 19.46
CA ARG A 296 33.99 21.54 19.59
C ARG A 296 33.13 21.96 18.40
N LEU A 297 33.18 23.22 17.98
CA LEU A 297 32.43 23.73 16.83
C LEU A 297 32.91 23.10 15.53
N GLN A 298 34.23 22.93 15.35
CA GLN A 298 34.81 22.21 14.22
C GLN A 298 34.34 20.76 14.16
N ASN A 299 34.43 20.03 15.27
CA ASN A 299 33.93 18.66 15.35
C ASN A 299 32.41 18.56 15.12
N GLN A 300 31.62 19.56 15.54
CA GLN A 300 30.18 19.60 15.25
C GLN A 300 29.87 19.87 13.77
N ILE A 301 30.73 20.61 13.07
CA ILE A 301 30.62 20.84 11.63
C ILE A 301 31.01 19.54 10.89
N ASP A 302 32.14 18.95 11.25
CA ASP A 302 32.66 17.74 10.58
C ASP A 302 31.76 16.52 10.80
N HIS A 303 31.13 16.38 11.97
CA HIS A 303 30.22 15.28 12.27
C HIS A 303 28.85 15.40 11.56
N VAL A 304 28.52 16.56 10.98
CA VAL A 304 27.27 16.76 10.22
C VAL A 304 27.53 16.73 8.70
N ILE A 305 28.78 16.94 8.27
CA ILE A 305 29.21 16.87 6.86
C ILE A 305 29.54 15.43 6.42
N CYS A 306 29.98 14.57 7.35
CA CYS A 306 30.18 13.13 7.15
C CYS A 306 28.90 12.34 7.44
#